data_AF-A0A3B0TXR0-F1
#
_entry.id   AF-A0A3B0TXR0-F1
#
_cell.length_a   1.000
_cell.length_b   1.000
_cell.length_c   1.000
_cell.angle_alpha   90.00
_cell.angle_beta   90.00
_cell.angle_gamma   90.00
#
_symmetry.space_group_name_H-M   'P 1'
#
loop_
_entity.id
_entity.type
_entity.pdbx_description
1 polymer ?
#
loop_
_entity_poly.entity_id
_entity_poly.type
_entity_poly.pdbx_seq_one_letter_code
_entity_poly.pdbx_strand_id
1 'polypeptide(L)'
;LEDYTELEDSLTQAKKTTSINTEVDDDLNFTVRSGNNDEIDINEQEVIDYKEISPLDLTIEELQKRASERREKMKNFNYKFTNNIKKKIDDIEKEPAYKRMGVELDETSHSSEINQSRTTLEIDENDDIQFRSNNSFLHDNVD
;
A
#
# COMPACT_ATOMS: atom_id res chain seq x y z
N LEU A 1 13.09 15.59 0.20
CA LEU A 1 13.39 14.51 1.17
C LEU A 1 14.89 14.48 1.43
N GLU A 2 15.71 14.66 0.40
CA GLU A 2 17.16 14.96 0.51
C GLU A 2 17.46 16.16 1.43
N ASP A 3 16.69 17.24 1.32
CA ASP A 3 16.88 18.41 2.19
C ASP A 3 16.74 18.12 3.69
N TYR A 4 15.94 17.11 4.07
CA TYR A 4 15.78 16.71 5.48
C TYR A 4 16.93 15.80 5.95
N THR A 5 17.47 14.97 5.07
CA THR A 5 18.62 14.13 5.38
C THR A 5 19.90 14.97 5.51
N GLU A 6 20.06 15.98 4.66
CA GLU A 6 21.19 16.91 4.75
C GLU A 6 21.17 17.74 6.05
N LEU A 7 19.99 18.15 6.50
CA LEU A 7 19.84 18.89 7.76
C LEU A 7 20.19 18.04 9.00
N GLU A 8 19.85 16.74 8.98
CA GLU A 8 20.17 15.79 10.05
C GLU A 8 21.67 15.49 10.10
N ASP A 9 22.31 15.30 8.95
CA ASP A 9 23.76 15.10 8.85
C ASP A 9 24.53 16.34 9.35
N SER A 10 24.04 17.54 9.03
CA SER A 10 24.59 18.80 9.56
C SER A 10 24.48 18.88 11.08
N LEU A 11 23.34 18.50 11.64
CA LEU A 11 23.09 18.59 13.08
C LEU A 11 23.89 17.56 13.89
N THR A 12 24.08 16.36 13.34
CA THR A 12 24.87 15.29 13.98
C THR A 12 26.38 15.54 13.90
N GLN A 13 26.86 16.27 12.89
CA GLN A 13 28.28 16.62 12.72
C GLN A 13 28.67 17.93 13.42
N ALA A 14 27.70 18.68 13.96
CA ALA A 14 27.96 19.94 14.64
C ALA A 14 28.73 19.72 15.96
N LYS A 15 29.99 20.21 16.02
CA LYS A 15 30.83 20.18 17.23
C LYS A 15 30.62 21.46 18.05
N LYS A 16 30.45 21.30 19.38
CA LYS A 16 30.32 22.41 20.34
C LYS A 16 31.50 23.38 20.25
N THR A 17 31.20 24.67 20.10
CA THR A 17 32.19 25.75 20.15
C THR A 17 32.73 25.91 21.56
N THR A 18 34.05 26.06 21.67
CA THR A 18 34.80 26.20 22.93
C THR A 18 34.25 27.36 23.75
N SER A 19 33.81 27.05 24.97
CA SER A 19 33.28 27.99 25.96
C SER A 19 34.34 29.00 26.39
N ILE A 20 34.02 30.29 26.22
CA ILE A 20 34.72 31.42 26.85
C ILE A 20 34.49 31.28 28.37
N ASN A 21 35.57 31.30 29.16
CA ASN A 21 35.55 31.21 30.63
C ASN A 21 34.55 32.23 31.22
N THR A 22 33.40 31.74 31.65
CA THR A 22 32.51 32.43 32.58
C THR A 22 32.59 31.63 33.86
N GLU A 23 32.93 32.27 34.97
CA GLU A 23 33.00 31.63 36.30
C GLU A 23 31.67 30.92 36.55
N VAL A 24 31.74 29.59 36.62
CA VAL A 24 30.58 28.73 36.82
C VAL A 24 30.34 28.69 38.33
N ASP A 25 29.16 29.17 38.74
CA ASP A 25 28.70 29.14 40.14
C ASP A 25 28.70 27.70 40.66
N ASP A 26 29.28 27.46 41.84
CA ASP A 26 29.44 26.12 42.42
C ASP A 26 28.08 25.46 42.73
N ASP A 27 27.02 26.26 42.87
CA ASP A 27 25.63 25.81 43.07
C ASP A 27 24.99 25.18 41.81
N LEU A 28 25.63 25.28 40.64
CA LEU A 28 25.15 24.70 39.36
C LEU A 28 25.86 23.39 38.96
N ASN A 29 26.67 22.82 39.86
CA ASN A 29 27.39 21.57 39.62
C ASN A 29 26.51 20.32 39.85
N PHE A 30 25.66 20.00 38.88
CA PHE A 30 24.91 18.74 38.90
C PHE A 30 25.81 17.57 38.46
N THR A 31 26.08 16.64 39.38
CA THR A 31 26.77 15.38 39.08
C THR A 31 25.77 14.23 39.08
N VAL A 32 25.67 13.52 37.96
CA VAL A 32 24.83 12.31 37.85
C VAL A 32 25.63 11.13 38.39
N ARG A 33 25.26 10.61 39.55
CA ARG A 33 25.82 9.38 40.09
C ARG A 33 25.09 8.19 39.44
N SER A 34 25.64 7.69 38.35
CA SER A 34 25.20 6.41 37.75
C SER A 34 25.58 5.29 38.74
N GLY A 35 24.62 4.87 39.55
CA GLY A 35 24.73 3.63 40.32
C GLY A 35 24.70 2.47 39.34
N ASN A 36 25.70 1.59 39.45
CA ASN A 36 25.89 0.32 38.73
C ASN A 36 24.82 0.01 37.67
N ASN A 37 25.17 0.23 36.40
CA ASN A 37 24.43 -0.30 35.27
C ASN A 37 24.62 -1.82 35.26
N ASP A 38 23.80 -2.53 36.03
CA ASP A 38 23.50 -3.92 35.71
C ASP A 38 22.68 -3.84 34.41
N GLU A 39 23.34 -4.04 33.27
CA GLU A 39 22.68 -4.19 31.98
C GLU A 39 21.82 -5.45 32.04
N ILE A 40 20.56 -5.27 32.42
CA ILE A 40 19.57 -6.35 32.44
C ILE A 40 19.24 -6.66 30.98
N ASP A 41 19.68 -7.81 30.47
CA ASP A 41 19.30 -8.30 29.14
C ASP A 41 17.79 -8.61 29.11
N ILE A 42 17.05 -7.76 28.41
CA ILE A 42 15.59 -7.76 28.34
C ILE A 42 15.07 -9.01 27.58
N ASN A 43 15.94 -9.76 26.89
CA ASN A 43 15.56 -10.97 26.17
C ASN A 43 15.24 -12.17 27.07
N GLU A 44 15.63 -12.15 28.35
CA GLU A 44 15.41 -13.25 29.30
C GLU A 44 14.23 -13.03 30.26
N GLN A 45 13.48 -11.93 30.12
CA GLN A 45 12.32 -11.65 30.97
C GLN A 45 11.04 -12.31 30.43
N GLU A 46 10.50 -13.28 31.19
CA GLU A 46 9.11 -13.72 30.98
C GLU A 46 8.16 -12.55 31.26
N VAL A 47 7.39 -12.15 30.26
CA VAL A 47 6.37 -11.09 30.38
C VAL A 47 5.19 -11.65 31.18
N ILE A 48 5.27 -11.51 32.50
CA ILE A 48 4.18 -11.76 33.44
C ILE A 48 3.31 -10.49 33.40
N ASP A 49 2.18 -10.56 32.71
CA ASP A 49 1.19 -9.50 32.47
C ASP A 49 1.44 -8.57 31.27
N TYR A 50 0.56 -8.67 30.27
CA TYR A 50 0.45 -7.80 29.11
C TYR A 50 -0.17 -6.45 29.52
N LYS A 51 0.57 -5.64 30.28
CA LYS A 51 0.13 -4.26 30.47
C LYS A 51 0.26 -3.54 29.13
N GLU A 52 -0.82 -2.95 28.62
CA GLU A 52 -0.74 -2.04 27.48
C GLU A 52 0.18 -0.88 27.86
N ILE A 53 1.45 -0.99 27.46
CA ILE A 53 2.46 0.04 27.66
C ILE A 53 2.01 1.29 26.92
N SER A 54 1.63 2.30 27.69
CA SER A 54 1.32 3.61 27.15
C SER A 54 2.57 4.13 26.42
N PRO A 55 2.44 4.79 25.25
CA PRO A 55 3.58 5.37 24.55
C PRO A 55 4.42 6.35 25.39
N LEU A 56 3.88 6.81 26.52
CA LEU A 56 4.53 7.68 27.50
C LEU A 56 5.32 6.94 28.59
N ASP A 57 5.09 5.64 28.75
CA ASP A 57 5.79 4.80 29.74
C ASP A 57 7.11 4.22 29.15
N LEU A 58 7.38 4.50 27.87
CA LEU A 58 8.59 4.05 27.18
C LEU A 58 9.79 4.92 27.55
N THR A 59 10.95 4.29 27.68
CA THR A 59 12.21 5.02 27.82
C THR A 59 12.53 5.78 26.54
N ILE A 60 13.35 6.83 26.66
CA ILE A 60 13.77 7.67 25.51
C ILE A 60 14.46 6.83 24.44
N GLU A 61 15.27 5.85 24.85
CA GLU A 61 15.96 4.92 23.96
C GLU A 61 14.98 4.05 23.15
N GLU A 62 13.94 3.53 23.80
CA GLU A 62 12.95 2.71 23.13
C GLU A 62 12.08 3.52 22.15
N LEU A 63 11.77 4.76 22.49
CA LEU A 63 11.08 5.68 21.60
C LEU A 63 11.93 5.99 20.36
N GLN A 64 13.26 6.19 20.53
CA GLN A 64 14.20 6.39 19.44
C GLN A 64 14.30 5.16 18.54
N LYS A 65 14.42 3.96 19.12
CA LYS A 65 14.45 2.69 18.38
C LYS A 65 13.17 2.51 17.57
N ARG A 66 12.00 2.68 18.17
CA ARG A 66 10.70 2.59 17.48
C ARG A 66 10.55 3.62 16.36
N ALA A 67 11.06 4.83 16.55
CA ALA A 67 11.06 5.86 15.50
C ALA A 67 11.97 5.46 14.33
N SER A 68 13.13 4.88 14.60
CA SER A 68 14.04 4.35 13.57
C SER A 68 13.41 3.20 12.76
N GLU A 69 12.78 2.24 13.45
CA GLU A 69 12.07 1.13 12.81
C GLU A 69 10.91 1.61 11.93
N ARG A 70 10.17 2.63 12.38
CA ARG A 70 9.10 3.23 11.58
C ARG A 70 9.65 3.88 10.31
N ARG A 71 10.75 4.62 10.40
CA ARG A 71 11.42 5.22 9.24
C ARG A 71 11.91 4.15 8.27
N GLU A 72 12.54 3.09 8.78
CA GLU A 72 13.03 1.99 7.96
C GLU A 72 11.87 1.25 7.25
N LYS A 73 10.77 0.95 7.97
CA LYS A 73 9.57 0.35 7.38
C LYS A 73 8.97 1.23 6.28
N MET A 74 8.85 2.53 6.49
CA MET A 74 8.38 3.47 5.47
C MET A 74 9.32 3.51 4.25
N LYS A 75 10.64 3.54 4.47
CA LYS A 75 11.64 3.53 3.38
C LYS A 75 11.55 2.23 2.57
N ASN A 76 11.47 1.09 3.25
CA ASN A 76 11.31 -0.22 2.63
C ASN A 76 9.98 -0.34 1.87
N PHE A 77 8.90 0.21 2.42
CA PHE A 77 7.60 0.25 1.74
C PHE A 77 7.66 1.09 0.47
N ASN A 78 8.21 2.31 0.55
CA ASN A 78 8.36 3.19 -0.61
C ASN A 78 9.22 2.53 -1.70
N TYR A 79 10.35 1.91 -1.32
CA TYR A 79 11.20 1.19 -2.27
C TYR A 79 10.50 -0.01 -2.91
N LYS A 80 9.79 -0.83 -2.11
CA LYS A 80 9.01 -1.95 -2.64
C LYS A 80 7.92 -1.45 -3.59
N PHE A 81 7.24 -0.36 -3.26
CA PHE A 81 6.17 0.21 -4.06
C PHE A 81 6.71 0.71 -5.40
N THR A 82 7.75 1.55 -5.42
CA THR A 82 8.28 2.14 -6.65
C THR A 82 8.93 1.12 -7.59
N ASN A 83 9.66 0.14 -7.07
CA ASN A 83 10.34 -0.85 -7.91
C ASN A 83 9.43 -2.03 -8.31
N ASN A 84 8.63 -2.58 -7.38
CA ASN A 84 7.80 -3.74 -7.71
C ASN A 84 6.59 -3.36 -8.56
N ILE A 85 5.99 -2.18 -8.39
CA ILE A 85 4.85 -1.78 -9.24
C ILE A 85 5.32 -1.51 -10.66
N LYS A 86 6.45 -0.82 -10.85
CA LYS A 86 7.00 -0.61 -12.20
C LYS A 86 7.32 -1.91 -12.93
N LYS A 87 7.84 -2.93 -12.24
CA LYS A 87 8.11 -4.22 -12.86
C LYS A 87 6.84 -5.04 -13.10
N LYS A 88 5.90 -5.04 -12.16
CA LYS A 88 4.65 -5.80 -12.27
C LYS A 88 3.63 -5.18 -13.21
N ILE A 89 3.63 -3.86 -13.40
CA ILE A 89 2.66 -3.20 -14.29
C ILE A 89 2.90 -3.62 -15.74
N ASP A 90 4.15 -3.70 -16.18
CA ASP A 90 4.53 -4.17 -17.52
C ASP A 90 4.02 -5.61 -17.75
N ASP A 91 4.16 -6.48 -16.75
CA ASP A 91 3.65 -7.86 -16.80
C ASP A 91 2.11 -7.92 -16.81
N ILE A 92 1.46 -7.03 -16.07
CA ILE A 92 -0.01 -6.94 -15.97
C ILE A 92 -0.64 -6.41 -17.27
N GLU A 93 0.02 -5.49 -17.95
CA GLU A 93 -0.49 -4.90 -19.20
C GLU A 93 -0.37 -5.85 -20.39
N LYS A 94 0.62 -6.75 -20.39
CA LYS A 94 0.86 -7.68 -21.49
C LYS A 94 -0.24 -8.75 -21.65
N GLU A 95 -0.88 -9.14 -20.55
CA GLU A 95 -1.85 -10.24 -20.54
C GLU A 95 -3.19 -9.81 -19.94
N PRO A 96 -4.32 -10.24 -20.53
CA PRO A 96 -5.64 -9.93 -20.00
C PRO A 96 -5.86 -10.57 -18.62
N ALA A 97 -6.73 -9.97 -17.81
CA ALA A 97 -6.93 -10.35 -16.41
C ALA A 97 -7.26 -11.83 -16.20
N TYR A 98 -8.07 -12.43 -17.09
CA TYR A 98 -8.45 -13.83 -16.98
C TYR A 98 -7.23 -14.77 -17.09
N LYS A 99 -6.29 -14.50 -18.02
CA LYS A 99 -5.05 -15.29 -18.18
C LYS A 99 -4.13 -15.12 -16.98
N ARG A 100 -3.96 -13.89 -16.47
CA ARG A 100 -3.16 -13.62 -15.27
C ARG A 100 -3.69 -14.33 -14.02
N MET A 101 -5.00 -14.57 -13.96
CA MET A 101 -5.65 -15.30 -12.88
C MET A 101 -5.61 -16.83 -13.07
N GLY A 102 -5.00 -17.34 -14.15
CA GLY A 102 -4.99 -18.77 -14.46
C GLY A 102 -6.35 -19.33 -14.81
N VAL A 103 -7.29 -18.48 -15.24
CA VAL A 103 -8.62 -18.90 -15.69
C VAL A 103 -8.54 -19.23 -17.18
N GLU A 104 -8.91 -20.45 -17.56
CA GLU A 104 -9.06 -20.85 -18.95
C GLU A 104 -10.50 -20.58 -19.39
N LEU A 105 -10.69 -19.87 -20.50
CA LEU A 105 -11.99 -19.61 -21.09
C LEU A 105 -12.11 -20.44 -22.37
N ASP A 106 -13.27 -21.08 -22.56
CA ASP A 106 -13.59 -21.75 -23.81
C ASP A 106 -13.67 -20.72 -24.94
N GLU A 107 -13.20 -21.07 -26.14
CA GLU A 107 -13.36 -20.23 -27.33
C GLU A 107 -14.83 -20.24 -27.76
N THR A 108 -15.62 -19.34 -27.18
CA THR A 108 -17.00 -19.09 -27.60
C THR A 108 -17.01 -18.13 -28.79
N SER A 109 -17.89 -18.38 -29.76
CA SER A 109 -18.17 -17.46 -30.88
C SER A 109 -18.28 -16.02 -30.41
N HIS A 110 -17.64 -15.11 -31.13
CA HIS A 110 -17.65 -13.68 -30.77
C HIS A 110 -19.10 -13.17 -30.75
N SER A 111 -19.46 -12.24 -29.86
CA SER A 111 -20.84 -11.74 -29.76
C SER A 111 -21.35 -11.05 -31.03
N SER A 112 -20.46 -10.69 -31.96
CA SER A 112 -20.80 -10.21 -33.30
C SER A 112 -21.14 -11.32 -34.29
N GLU A 113 -20.75 -12.57 -34.00
CA GLU A 113 -21.14 -13.77 -34.74
C GLU A 113 -22.58 -14.16 -34.34
N ILE A 114 -23.51 -13.26 -34.65
CA ILE A 114 -24.94 -13.52 -34.56
C ILE A 114 -25.28 -14.57 -35.62
N ASN A 115 -25.45 -15.83 -35.20
CA ASN A 115 -26.04 -16.90 -36.01
C ASN A 115 -27.59 -16.93 -35.86
N GLN A 116 -28.22 -15.78 -35.62
CA GLN A 116 -29.68 -15.64 -35.65
C GLN A 116 -30.04 -14.53 -36.64
N SER A 117 -30.63 -14.91 -37.75
CA SER A 117 -31.06 -14.01 -38.81
C SER A 117 -31.96 -12.91 -38.24
N ARG A 118 -31.73 -11.64 -38.63
CA ARG A 118 -32.57 -10.48 -38.25
C ARG A 118 -34.03 -10.58 -38.74
N THR A 119 -34.31 -11.60 -39.54
CA THR A 119 -35.59 -11.86 -40.20
C THR A 119 -36.01 -13.29 -39.89
N THR A 120 -37.22 -13.46 -39.38
CA THR A 120 -37.84 -14.78 -39.14
C THR A 120 -38.69 -15.16 -40.36
N LEU A 121 -38.64 -16.43 -40.75
CA LEU A 121 -39.48 -16.99 -41.81
C LEU A 121 -40.78 -17.52 -41.19
N GLU A 122 -41.92 -17.05 -41.66
CA GLU A 122 -43.23 -17.54 -41.25
C GLU A 122 -44.04 -17.96 -42.49
N ILE A 123 -44.87 -18.98 -42.33
CA ILE A 123 -45.80 -19.46 -43.35
C ILE A 123 -47.19 -19.03 -42.89
N ASP A 124 -47.91 -18.25 -43.71
CA ASP A 124 -49.27 -17.84 -43.38
C ASP A 124 -50.29 -18.97 -43.64
N GLU A 125 -51.55 -18.78 -43.21
CA GLU A 125 -52.65 -19.75 -43.39
C GLU A 125 -52.91 -20.15 -44.85
N ASN A 126 -52.42 -19.37 -45.81
CA ASN A 126 -52.49 -19.62 -47.25
C ASN A 126 -51.22 -20.31 -47.81
N ASP A 127 -50.33 -20.82 -46.97
CA ASP A 127 -49.05 -21.46 -47.32
C ASP A 127 -48.03 -20.53 -48.03
N ASP A 128 -48.23 -19.22 -47.97
CA ASP A 128 -47.30 -18.23 -48.52
C ASP A 128 -46.18 -17.88 -47.53
N ILE A 129 -44.95 -17.75 -48.05
CA ILE A 129 -43.76 -17.43 -47.26
C ILE A 129 -43.67 -15.92 -47.01
N GLN A 130 -43.67 -15.50 -45.74
CA GLN A 130 -43.54 -14.11 -45.33
C GLN A 130 -42.30 -13.86 -44.47
N PHE A 131 -41.67 -12.70 -44.66
CA PHE A 131 -40.51 -12.26 -43.89
C PHE A 131 -40.95 -11.26 -42.80
N ARG A 132 -40.84 -11.64 -41.52
CA ARG A 132 -41.04 -10.68 -40.41
C ARG A 132 -39.69 -10.22 -39.85
N SER A 133 -39.48 -8.91 -39.79
CA SER A 133 -38.41 -8.34 -38.97
C SER A 133 -38.87 -8.34 -37.51
N ASN A 134 -38.16 -9.07 -36.64
CA ASN A 134 -38.57 -9.26 -35.25
C ASN A 134 -38.28 -7.99 -34.40
N ASN A 135 -38.86 -6.85 -34.78
CA ASN A 135 -38.79 -5.62 -34.01
C ASN A 135 -40.01 -5.53 -33.07
N SER A 136 -39.82 -5.95 -31.82
CA SER A 136 -40.83 -5.88 -30.76
C SER A 136 -41.24 -4.46 -30.34
N PHE A 137 -40.60 -3.41 -30.87
CA PHE A 137 -40.89 -2.01 -30.50
C PHE A 137 -41.75 -1.26 -31.53
N LEU A 138 -42.18 -1.94 -32.61
CA LEU A 138 -43.08 -1.37 -33.59
C LEU A 138 -44.51 -1.78 -33.22
N HIS A 139 -45.25 -0.87 -32.55
CA HIS A 139 -46.67 -1.05 -32.32
C HIS A 139 -47.39 -0.88 -33.67
N ASP A 140 -47.67 -2.01 -34.32
CA ASP A 140 -48.48 -2.05 -35.52
C ASP A 140 -49.93 -1.71 -35.14
N ASN A 141 -50.46 -0.68 -35.80
CA ASN A 141 -51.71 0.05 -35.56
C ASN A 141 -51.67 1.14 -34.48
N VAL A 142 -51.41 2.37 -34.96
CA VAL A 142 -51.85 3.63 -34.36
C VAL A 142 -53.24 3.95 -34.93
N ASP A 143 -54.29 3.82 -34.11
CA ASP A 143 -55.61 4.44 -34.28
C ASP A 143 -55.96 5.22 -33.00
#